data_AF-A0A1A8Z419-F1
#
_entry.id   AF-A0A1A8Z419-F1
#
_cell.length_a   1.000
_cell.length_b   1.000
_cell.length_c   1.000
_cell.angle_alpha   90.00
_cell.angle_beta   90.00
_cell.angle_gamma   90.00
#
_symmetry.space_group_name_H-M   'P 1'
#
loop_
_entity.id
_entity.type
_entity.pdbx_description
1 polymer ?
#
loop_
_entity_poly.entity_id
_entity_poly.type
_entity_poly.pdbx_seq_one_letter_code
_entity_poly.pdbx_strand_id
1 'polypeptide(L)'
;MTAIFNPTGLPVQPLPARPLPAPAAPPEPAAPAPALAPAPALAPAPAAGPVGPVLELPGTPAAALVPVTHEGRPLGAFVLSGGRVRYRRVVDPDQFVAAAAGAFAVAALTTAAAVLARRRPPAIGTVTMGPGGWVSLRGVRRPRPHPDDRPWWARALHAHPLT
;
A
#
# COMPACT_ATOMS: atom_id res chain seq x y z
N MET A 1 -59.49 15.60 9.86
CA MET A 1 -59.14 16.66 10.83
C MET A 1 -57.65 16.86 10.81
N THR A 2 -57.30 18.14 10.73
CA THR A 2 -56.04 18.78 10.38
C THR A 2 -54.96 18.64 11.45
N ALA A 3 -53.70 18.46 11.03
CA ALA A 3 -52.55 19.09 11.67
C ALA A 3 -51.35 19.09 10.69
N ILE A 4 -51.25 20.19 9.95
CA ILE A 4 -50.05 20.64 9.24
C ILE A 4 -49.20 21.33 10.29
N PHE A 5 -48.00 20.84 10.55
CA PHE A 5 -46.99 21.59 11.30
C PHE A 5 -45.66 21.57 10.56
N ASN A 6 -45.42 22.69 9.88
CA ASN A 6 -44.12 23.14 9.42
C ASN A 6 -43.76 24.36 10.27
N PRO A 7 -42.75 24.24 11.16
CA PRO A 7 -42.00 25.43 11.51
C PRO A 7 -40.51 25.10 11.71
N THR A 8 -39.69 25.33 10.70
CA THR A 8 -38.43 26.11 10.81
C THR A 8 -37.65 25.99 9.50
N GLY A 9 -37.64 27.08 8.73
CA GLY A 9 -36.73 27.24 7.62
C GLY A 9 -35.29 27.25 8.14
N LEU A 10 -34.45 26.37 7.58
CA LEU A 10 -33.02 26.56 7.70
C LEU A 10 -32.65 27.80 6.86
N PRO A 11 -31.87 28.76 7.38
CA PRO A 11 -31.29 29.77 6.53
C PRO A 11 -30.41 29.05 5.50
N VAL A 12 -30.79 29.20 4.23
CA VAL A 12 -29.95 28.81 3.10
C VAL A 12 -28.68 29.65 3.21
N GLN A 13 -27.58 29.07 3.67
CA GLN A 13 -26.28 29.66 3.42
C GLN A 13 -26.04 29.62 1.91
N PRO A 14 -25.80 30.76 1.24
CA PRO A 14 -25.32 30.73 -0.12
C PRO A 14 -23.96 30.03 -0.13
N LEU A 15 -23.86 28.95 -0.90
CA LEU A 15 -22.57 28.36 -1.26
C LEU A 15 -21.65 29.45 -1.82
N PRO A 16 -20.36 29.50 -1.45
CA PRO A 16 -19.42 30.37 -2.13
C PRO A 16 -19.42 29.98 -3.61
N ALA A 17 -19.77 30.93 -4.48
CA ALA A 17 -19.67 30.77 -5.91
C ALA A 17 -18.25 30.32 -6.25
N ARG A 18 -18.11 29.16 -6.90
CA ARG A 18 -16.84 28.78 -7.53
C ARG A 18 -16.48 29.90 -8.50
N PRO A 19 -15.29 30.51 -8.40
CA PRO A 19 -14.82 31.42 -9.42
C PRO A 19 -14.74 30.64 -10.73
N LEU A 20 -15.44 31.13 -11.76
CA LEU A 20 -15.22 30.68 -13.14
C LEU A 20 -13.74 30.91 -13.48
N PRO A 21 -13.07 29.99 -14.19
CA PRO A 21 -11.73 30.25 -14.70
C PRO A 21 -11.79 31.45 -15.64
N ALA A 22 -11.00 32.48 -15.32
CA ALA A 22 -10.87 33.66 -16.16
C ALA A 22 -10.30 33.27 -17.54
N PRO A 23 -10.75 33.91 -18.63
CA PRO A 23 -10.16 33.71 -19.95
C PRO A 23 -8.67 34.06 -19.92
N ALA A 24 -7.85 33.18 -20.49
CA ALA A 24 -6.40 33.32 -20.53
C ALA A 24 -6.00 34.65 -21.19
N ALA A 25 -5.33 35.50 -20.40
CA ALA A 25 -4.66 36.69 -20.91
C ALA A 25 -3.42 36.28 -21.74
N PRO A 26 -3.02 37.09 -22.74
CA PRO A 26 -1.88 36.82 -23.62
C PRO A 26 -0.54 36.78 -22.85
N PRO A 27 0.49 36.09 -23.38
CA PRO A 27 1.74 35.88 -22.67
C PRO A 27 2.52 37.19 -22.53
N GLU A 28 2.69 37.67 -21.29
CA GLU A 28 3.64 38.73 -20.96
C GLU A 28 5.08 38.17 -20.89
N PRO A 29 6.12 39.00 -21.18
CA PRO A 29 7.50 38.57 -21.36
C PRO A 29 8.12 37.96 -20.10
N ALA A 30 8.93 36.92 -20.31
CA ALA A 30 9.64 36.17 -19.30
C ALA A 30 10.41 37.05 -18.31
N ALA A 31 10.03 36.98 -17.03
CA ALA A 31 10.89 37.40 -15.93
C ALA A 31 12.16 36.53 -15.91
N PRO A 32 13.35 37.10 -15.60
CA PRO A 32 14.58 36.34 -15.52
C PRO A 32 14.49 35.29 -14.41
N ALA A 33 14.87 34.05 -14.75
CA ALA A 33 14.87 32.91 -13.85
C ALA A 33 15.65 33.21 -12.56
N PRO A 34 15.18 32.80 -11.38
CA PRO A 34 16.00 32.84 -10.17
C PRO A 34 17.23 31.96 -10.40
N ALA A 35 18.41 32.54 -10.17
CA ALA A 35 19.67 31.83 -10.24
C ALA A 35 19.60 30.57 -9.39
N LEU A 36 19.86 29.41 -10.00
CA LEU A 36 20.00 28.13 -9.32
C LEU A 36 21.03 28.30 -8.20
N ALA A 37 20.59 28.10 -6.96
CA ALA A 37 21.49 27.94 -5.83
C ALA A 37 22.53 26.85 -6.16
N PRO A 38 23.80 26.99 -5.74
CA PRO A 38 24.82 25.98 -5.98
C PRO A 38 24.34 24.64 -5.40
N ALA A 39 24.43 23.59 -6.22
CA ALA A 39 24.06 22.25 -5.83
C ALA A 39 24.75 21.86 -4.52
N PRO A 40 24.07 21.18 -3.57
CA PRO A 40 24.72 20.66 -2.39
C PRO A 40 25.88 19.76 -2.83
N ALA A 41 27.07 20.05 -2.31
CA ALA A 41 28.25 19.24 -2.55
C ALA A 41 27.90 17.78 -2.29
N LEU A 42 28.05 16.93 -3.31
CA LEU A 42 27.93 15.48 -3.19
C LEU A 42 28.77 15.05 -1.99
N ALA A 43 28.11 14.47 -0.98
CA ALA A 43 28.78 13.82 0.12
C ALA A 43 29.85 12.87 -0.46
N PRO A 44 31.03 12.76 0.17
CA PRO A 44 32.06 11.84 -0.30
C PRO A 44 31.46 10.45 -0.47
N ALA A 45 31.70 9.85 -1.63
CA ALA A 45 31.27 8.48 -1.90
C ALA A 45 31.69 7.59 -0.73
N PRO A 46 30.81 6.68 -0.25
CA PRO A 46 31.17 5.77 0.84
C PRO A 46 32.47 5.06 0.48
N ALA A 47 33.39 4.99 1.45
CA ALA A 47 34.69 4.36 1.28
C ALA A 47 34.48 2.97 0.64
N ALA A 48 35.21 2.72 -0.46
CA ALA A 48 35.18 1.43 -1.13
C ALA A 48 35.42 0.34 -0.08
N GLY A 49 34.44 -0.57 0.08
CA GLY A 49 34.54 -1.67 1.04
C GLY A 49 35.80 -2.51 0.81
N PRO A 50 36.22 -3.29 1.82
CA PRO A 50 37.43 -4.10 1.74
C PRO A 50 37.40 -5.00 0.50
N VAL A 51 38.36 -4.73 -0.40
CA VAL A 51 38.62 -5.51 -1.61
C VAL A 51 39.40 -6.75 -1.16
N GLY A 52 38.83 -7.94 -1.33
CA GLY A 52 39.49 -9.17 -0.94
C GLY A 52 40.65 -9.54 -1.88
N PRO A 53 41.44 -10.57 -1.53
CA PRO A 53 42.60 -10.97 -2.32
C PRO A 53 42.20 -11.33 -3.75
N VAL A 54 43.06 -10.97 -4.70
CA VAL A 54 42.89 -11.36 -6.11
C VAL A 54 43.07 -12.88 -6.21
N LEU A 55 42.04 -13.56 -6.68
CA LEU A 55 42.05 -15.00 -6.93
C LEU A 55 42.18 -15.23 -8.43
N GLU A 56 43.32 -15.76 -8.87
CA GLU A 56 43.52 -16.17 -10.27
C GLU A 56 42.84 -17.52 -10.50
N LEU A 57 41.99 -17.62 -11.53
CA LEU A 57 41.33 -18.87 -11.91
C LEU A 57 42.03 -19.50 -13.12
N PRO A 58 42.32 -20.80 -13.04
CA PRO A 58 42.78 -21.54 -14.20
C PRO A 58 41.66 -21.62 -15.24
N GLY A 59 41.96 -21.28 -16.50
CA GLY A 59 41.00 -21.32 -17.60
C GLY A 59 41.50 -20.60 -18.85
N THR A 60 40.77 -20.77 -19.96
CA THR A 60 41.03 -20.05 -21.21
C THR A 60 39.75 -19.31 -21.60
N PRO A 61 39.73 -17.96 -21.58
CA PRO A 61 40.79 -17.05 -21.14
C PRO A 61 41.04 -17.09 -19.62
N ALA A 62 42.29 -16.82 -19.21
CA ALA A 62 42.64 -16.62 -17.80
C ALA A 62 41.75 -15.52 -17.19
N ALA A 63 41.27 -15.75 -15.98
CA ALA A 63 40.37 -14.83 -15.30
C ALA A 63 40.81 -14.59 -13.86
N ALA A 64 40.87 -13.32 -13.46
CA ALA A 64 41.11 -12.93 -12.08
C ALA A 64 39.79 -12.52 -11.43
N LEU A 65 39.52 -13.04 -10.23
CA LEU A 65 38.39 -12.66 -9.40
C LEU A 65 38.85 -11.77 -8.25
N VAL A 66 38.18 -10.64 -8.12
CA VAL A 66 38.36 -9.74 -6.98
C VAL A 66 37.05 -9.71 -6.18
N PRO A 67 36.96 -10.43 -5.06
CA PRO A 67 35.75 -10.47 -4.26
C PRO A 67 35.50 -9.13 -3.59
N VAL A 68 34.24 -8.70 -3.63
CA VAL A 68 33.75 -7.49 -2.97
C VAL A 68 32.94 -7.92 -1.76
N THR A 69 33.41 -7.53 -0.59
CA THR A 69 32.73 -7.82 0.68
C THR A 69 32.31 -6.54 1.37
N HIS A 70 31.22 -6.60 2.12
CA HIS A 70 30.80 -5.53 3.03
C HIS A 70 30.45 -6.18 4.36
N GLU A 71 31.11 -5.75 5.44
CA GLU A 71 30.90 -6.32 6.79
C GLU A 71 31.05 -7.85 6.82
N GLY A 72 32.01 -8.39 6.05
CA GLY A 72 32.24 -9.83 5.94
C GLY A 72 31.21 -10.59 5.08
N ARG A 73 30.20 -9.92 4.51
CA ARG A 73 29.24 -10.52 3.59
C ARG A 73 29.68 -10.36 2.13
N PRO A 74 29.65 -11.42 1.31
CA PRO A 74 29.98 -11.32 -0.12
C PRO A 74 28.88 -10.58 -0.87
N LEU A 75 29.21 -9.43 -1.47
CA LEU A 75 28.28 -8.69 -2.33
C LEU A 75 28.37 -9.15 -3.79
N GLY A 76 29.56 -9.55 -4.21
CA GLY A 76 29.86 -9.86 -5.60
C GLY A 76 31.35 -10.09 -5.82
N ALA A 77 31.72 -10.22 -7.08
CA ALA A 77 33.12 -10.21 -7.50
C ALA A 77 33.27 -9.42 -8.80
N PHE A 78 34.38 -8.70 -8.93
CA PHE A 78 34.84 -8.24 -10.23
C PHE A 78 35.58 -9.38 -10.92
N VAL A 79 35.16 -9.70 -12.13
CA VAL A 79 35.79 -10.69 -13.00
C VAL A 79 36.59 -9.94 -14.05
N LEU A 80 37.91 -10.04 -13.99
CA LEU A 80 38.80 -9.61 -15.06
C LEU A 80 39.06 -10.80 -15.97
N SER A 81 38.70 -10.72 -17.24
CA SER A 81 38.96 -11.78 -18.21
C SER A 81 39.16 -11.20 -19.60
N GLY A 82 40.22 -11.59 -20.31
CA GLY A 82 40.53 -11.07 -21.64
C GLY A 82 40.61 -9.54 -21.72
N GLY A 83 41.15 -8.90 -20.67
CA GLY A 83 41.26 -7.43 -20.57
C GLY A 83 39.97 -6.69 -20.25
N ARG A 84 38.85 -7.39 -20.00
CA ARG A 84 37.57 -6.78 -19.63
C ARG A 84 37.22 -7.05 -18.18
N VAL A 85 36.78 -6.02 -17.47
CA VAL A 85 36.27 -6.12 -16.09
C VAL A 85 34.75 -6.19 -16.13
N ARG A 86 34.15 -7.18 -15.46
CA ARG A 86 32.69 -7.29 -15.28
C ARG A 86 32.36 -7.54 -13.82
N TYR A 87 31.43 -6.77 -13.27
CA TYR A 87 30.89 -7.06 -11.95
C TYR A 87 29.86 -8.19 -12.02
N ARG A 88 29.99 -9.18 -11.13
CA ARG A 88 29.04 -10.27 -10.94
C ARG A 88 28.55 -10.24 -9.50
N ARG A 89 27.25 -10.01 -9.32
CA ARG A 89 26.61 -10.00 -8.00
C ARG A 89 26.47 -11.43 -7.50
N VAL A 90 26.78 -11.67 -6.23
CA VAL A 90 26.45 -12.94 -5.57
C VAL A 90 25.00 -12.80 -5.11
N VAL A 91 24.12 -13.63 -5.67
CA VAL A 91 22.76 -13.75 -5.16
C VAL A 91 22.83 -14.72 -3.99
N ASP A 92 22.48 -14.25 -2.79
CA ASP A 92 22.34 -15.11 -1.63
C ASP A 92 21.16 -16.07 -1.88
N PRO A 93 21.41 -17.39 -2.04
CA PRO A 93 20.36 -18.35 -2.35
C PRO A 93 19.33 -18.43 -1.23
N ASP A 94 19.74 -18.26 0.02
CA ASP A 94 18.84 -18.31 1.17
C ASP A 94 17.93 -17.08 1.18
N GLN A 95 18.48 -15.91 0.86
CA GLN A 95 17.68 -14.70 0.71
C GLN A 95 16.68 -14.83 -0.44
N PHE A 96 17.07 -15.44 -1.56
CA PHE A 96 16.17 -15.68 -2.69
C PHE A 96 15.05 -16.65 -2.33
N VAL A 97 15.37 -17.77 -1.67
CA VAL A 97 14.39 -18.75 -1.21
C VAL A 97 13.43 -18.10 -0.18
N ALA A 98 13.95 -17.33 0.77
CA ALA A 98 13.14 -16.61 1.74
C ALA A 98 12.21 -15.59 1.06
N ALA A 99 12.71 -14.82 0.10
CA ALA A 99 11.91 -13.87 -0.66
C ALA A 99 10.83 -14.57 -1.50
N ALA A 100 11.18 -15.66 -2.17
CA ALA A 100 10.25 -16.45 -2.97
C ALA A 100 9.16 -17.10 -2.09
N ALA A 101 9.54 -17.67 -0.95
CA ALA A 101 8.61 -18.25 0.02
C ALA A 101 7.66 -17.17 0.58
N GLY A 102 8.19 -15.99 0.93
CA GLY A 102 7.39 -14.86 1.39
C GLY A 102 6.39 -14.38 0.34
N ALA A 103 6.84 -14.20 -0.92
CA ALA A 103 5.97 -13.81 -2.03
C ALA A 103 4.86 -14.85 -2.27
N PHE A 104 5.20 -16.14 -2.22
CA PHE A 104 4.24 -17.23 -2.37
C PHE A 104 3.21 -17.25 -1.22
N ALA A 105 3.65 -17.06 0.03
CA ALA A 105 2.76 -17.00 1.19
C ALA A 105 1.75 -15.86 1.08
N VAL A 106 2.19 -14.67 0.66
CA VAL A 106 1.31 -13.51 0.43
C VAL A 106 0.31 -13.79 -0.70
N ALA A 107 0.76 -14.36 -1.81
CA ALA A 107 -0.11 -14.74 -2.92
C ALA A 107 -1.17 -15.78 -2.50
N ALA A 108 -0.77 -16.79 -1.73
CA ALA A 108 -1.68 -17.80 -1.21
C ALA A 108 -2.72 -17.19 -0.25
N LEU A 109 -2.28 -16.33 0.68
CA LEU A 109 -3.16 -15.67 1.65
C LEU A 109 -4.17 -14.75 0.97
N THR A 110 -3.72 -13.92 0.03
CA THR A 110 -4.61 -13.01 -0.72
C THR A 110 -5.62 -13.77 -1.56
N THR A 111 -5.20 -14.87 -2.20
CA THR A 111 -6.10 -15.75 -2.96
C THR A 111 -7.13 -16.40 -2.04
N ALA A 112 -6.71 -16.93 -0.89
CA ALA A 112 -7.61 -17.52 0.10
C ALA A 112 -8.62 -16.50 0.64
N ALA A 113 -8.16 -15.28 0.96
CA ALA A 113 -9.01 -14.18 1.41
C ALA A 113 -10.04 -13.80 0.33
N ALA A 114 -9.62 -13.70 -0.93
CA ALA A 114 -10.51 -13.39 -2.05
C ALA A 114 -11.58 -14.49 -2.25
N VAL A 115 -11.20 -15.77 -2.14
CA VAL A 115 -12.15 -16.89 -2.21
C VAL A 115 -13.13 -16.85 -1.05
N LEU A 116 -12.64 -16.60 0.17
CA LEU A 116 -13.49 -16.52 1.36
C LEU A 116 -14.45 -15.32 1.29
N ALA A 117 -13.99 -14.18 0.80
CA ALA A 117 -14.81 -13.00 0.57
C ALA A 117 -15.91 -13.27 -0.47
N ARG A 118 -15.60 -13.99 -1.55
CA ARG A 118 -16.62 -14.40 -2.55
C ARG A 118 -17.65 -15.39 -1.99
N ARG A 119 -17.26 -16.25 -1.04
CA ARG A 119 -18.18 -17.20 -0.39
C ARG A 119 -19.10 -16.55 0.65
N ARG A 120 -18.75 -15.37 1.18
CA ARG A 120 -19.58 -14.64 2.13
C ARG A 120 -20.43 -13.62 1.37
N PRO A 121 -21.74 -13.87 1.16
CA PRO A 121 -22.59 -12.86 0.57
C PRO A 121 -22.58 -11.59 1.44
N PRO A 122 -22.64 -10.39 0.83
CA PRO A 122 -22.62 -9.14 1.58
C PRO A 122 -23.81 -9.11 2.56
N ALA A 123 -23.56 -8.68 3.79
CA ALA A 123 -24.56 -8.65 4.86
C ALA A 123 -25.72 -7.67 4.59
N ILE A 124 -25.45 -6.67 3.73
CA ILE A 124 -26.38 -5.65 3.28
C ILE A 124 -26.40 -5.72 1.76
N GLY A 125 -27.57 -5.90 1.18
CA GLY A 125 -27.75 -5.84 -0.27
C GLY A 125 -27.81 -4.39 -0.76
N THR A 126 -28.73 -4.09 -1.68
CA THR A 126 -28.87 -2.76 -2.27
C THR A 126 -29.44 -1.75 -1.28
N VAL A 127 -28.75 -0.62 -1.14
CA VAL A 127 -29.24 0.58 -0.46
C VAL A 127 -29.91 1.47 -1.50
N THR A 128 -31.18 1.81 -1.30
CA THR A 128 -31.92 2.71 -2.19
C THR A 128 -32.45 3.90 -1.40
N MET A 129 -32.30 5.10 -1.98
CA MET A 129 -32.82 6.33 -1.39
C MET A 129 -34.16 6.66 -2.06
N GLY A 130 -35.22 6.76 -1.27
CA GLY A 130 -36.56 7.11 -1.75
C GLY A 130 -36.72 8.63 -1.96
N PRO A 131 -37.67 9.07 -2.79
CA PRO A 131 -38.07 10.46 -2.88
C PRO A 131 -38.57 10.91 -1.49
N GLY A 132 -37.84 11.81 -0.84
CA GLY A 132 -38.08 12.22 0.55
C GLY A 132 -37.00 11.82 1.55
N GLY A 133 -35.88 11.23 1.12
CA GLY A 133 -34.69 11.02 1.95
C GLY A 133 -34.70 9.76 2.82
N TRP A 134 -35.73 8.92 2.70
CA TRP A 134 -35.76 7.61 3.35
C TRP A 134 -34.75 6.65 2.73
N VAL A 135 -34.05 5.88 3.55
CA VAL A 135 -33.09 4.85 3.11
C VAL A 135 -33.74 3.48 3.26
N SER A 136 -33.94 2.76 2.15
CA SER A 136 -34.40 1.38 2.16
C SER A 136 -33.22 0.43 1.93
N LEU A 137 -33.03 -0.50 2.87
CA LEU A 137 -32.04 -1.57 2.79
C LEU A 137 -32.75 -2.84 2.31
N ARG A 138 -32.41 -3.34 1.11
CA ARG A 138 -32.90 -4.65 0.63
C ARG A 138 -31.81 -5.71 0.76
N GLY A 139 -32.23 -6.96 0.95
CA GLY A 139 -31.32 -8.11 1.06
C GLY A 139 -30.61 -8.23 2.42
N VAL A 140 -31.05 -7.50 3.44
CA VAL A 140 -30.53 -7.65 4.80
C VAL A 140 -30.88 -9.06 5.29
N ARG A 141 -29.86 -9.88 5.60
CA ARG A 141 -30.12 -11.18 6.23
C ARG A 141 -30.78 -10.92 7.58
N ARG A 142 -32.02 -11.39 7.72
CA ARG A 142 -32.75 -11.36 9.00
C ARG A 142 -31.84 -12.04 10.04
N PRO A 143 -31.47 -11.37 11.15
CA PRO A 143 -30.74 -12.03 12.21
C PRO A 143 -31.58 -13.23 12.62
N ARG A 144 -31.03 -14.45 12.48
CA ARG A 144 -31.70 -15.62 13.03
C ARG A 144 -31.70 -15.40 14.55
N PRO A 145 -32.87 -15.40 15.21
CA PRO A 145 -32.90 -15.46 16.66
C PRO A 145 -32.15 -16.73 17.05
N HIS A 146 -30.96 -16.57 17.61
CA HIS A 146 -30.22 -17.70 18.13
C HIS A 146 -30.82 -17.96 19.52
N PRO A 147 -31.45 -19.12 19.75
CA PRO A 147 -32.20 -19.37 20.98
C PRO A 147 -31.34 -19.34 22.26
N ASP A 148 -30.00 -19.27 22.15
CA ASP A 148 -29.10 -19.33 23.30
C ASP A 148 -27.99 -18.26 23.37
N ASP A 149 -28.08 -17.17 22.59
CA ASP A 149 -27.12 -16.06 22.71
C ASP A 149 -27.46 -15.15 23.90
N ARG A 150 -27.46 -15.73 25.11
CA ARG A 150 -27.52 -14.96 26.34
C ARG A 150 -26.19 -14.24 26.50
N PRO A 151 -26.17 -12.89 26.52
CA PRO A 151 -24.94 -12.18 26.84
C PRO A 151 -24.48 -12.58 28.24
N TRP A 152 -23.17 -12.67 28.44
CA TRP A 152 -22.57 -13.22 29.67
C TRP A 152 -23.09 -12.54 30.94
N TRP A 153 -23.41 -11.25 30.89
CA TRP A 153 -23.99 -10.50 32.00
C TRP A 153 -25.39 -11.01 32.39
N ALA A 154 -26.21 -11.46 31.43
CA ALA A 154 -27.54 -11.99 31.69
C ALA A 154 -27.47 -13.37 32.38
N ARG A 155 -26.40 -14.13 32.13
CA ARG A 155 -26.11 -15.37 32.87
C ARG A 155 -25.60 -15.06 34.27
N ALA A 156 -24.72 -14.07 34.40
CA ALA A 156 -24.17 -13.65 35.68
C ALA A 156 -25.25 -13.11 36.64
N LEU A 157 -26.25 -12.42 36.09
CA LEU A 157 -27.36 -11.86 36.87
C LEU A 157 -28.53 -12.83 37.07
N HIS A 158 -28.45 -14.08 36.58
CA HIS A 158 -29.56 -15.04 36.57
C HIS A 158 -30.90 -14.41 36.15
N ALA A 159 -30.83 -13.51 35.17
CA ALA A 159 -32.03 -12.81 34.72
C ALA A 159 -32.95 -13.82 34.01
N HIS A 160 -34.10 -14.07 34.60
CA HIS A 160 -35.14 -14.86 33.98
C HIS A 160 -35.95 -13.98 33.02
N PRO A 161 -36.29 -14.47 31.82
CA PRO A 161 -37.18 -13.74 30.94
C PRO A 161 -38.54 -13.59 31.64
N LEU A 162 -39.04 -12.36 31.67
CA LEU A 162 -40.42 -12.09 32.06
C LEU A 162 -41.30 -12.55 30.90
N THR A 163 -41.94 -13.70 31.08
CA THR A 163 -43.01 -14.21 30.21
C THR A 163 -44.31 -13.48 30.44
#